data_AF-E1IDQ9-F1
#
_entry.id   AF-E1IDQ9-F1
#
_cell.length_a   1.000
_cell.length_b   1.000
_cell.length_c   1.000
_cell.angle_alpha   90.00
_cell.angle_beta   90.00
_cell.angle_gamma   90.00
#
_symmetry.space_group_name_H-M   'P 1'
#
loop_
_entity.id
_entity.type
_entity.pdbx_description
1 polymer ?
#
loop_
_entity_poly.entity_id
_entity_poly.type
_entity_poly.pdbx_seq_one_letter_code
_entity_poly.pdbx_strand_id
1 'polypeptide(L)'
;MILQLPLPNGDVAVYFRLPATIWADKVQLVGDFNGWSTQATPMRLGENYWEAKLTLHAGERYCYAYLIDEVDWCTDSPPIERAFGAPPPPVTMLPVDIPQARNRAMAR
;
A
#
# COMPACT_ATOMS: atom_id res chain seq x y z
N MET A 1 -5.89 3.83 -4.50
CA MET A 1 -4.97 4.13 -5.64
C MET A 1 -3.52 4.18 -5.18
N ILE A 2 -2.56 3.92 -6.07
CA ILE A 2 -1.12 4.02 -5.79
C ILE A 2 -0.45 4.93 -6.83
N LEU A 3 0.35 5.89 -6.38
CA LEU A 3 1.17 6.75 -7.23
C LEU A 3 2.65 6.46 -7.00
N GLN A 4 3.45 6.53 -8.07
CA GLN A 4 4.89 6.27 -8.02
C GLN A 4 5.65 7.42 -8.69
N LEU A 5 6.66 7.94 -8.00
CA LEU A 5 7.55 8.98 -8.50
C LEU A 5 9.00 8.50 -8.39
N PRO A 6 9.70 8.28 -9.52
CA PRO A 6 11.13 8.00 -9.50
C PRO A 6 11.91 9.15 -8.85
N LEU A 7 12.89 8.81 -8.02
CA LEU A 7 13.75 9.76 -7.33
C LEU A 7 15.14 9.82 -7.98
N PRO A 8 15.89 10.94 -7.83
CA PRO A 8 17.22 11.07 -8.42
C PRO A 8 18.24 10.03 -7.95
N ASN A 9 18.02 9.40 -6.79
CA ASN A 9 18.88 8.38 -6.22
C ASN A 9 18.60 6.96 -6.74
N GLY A 10 17.64 6.79 -7.66
CA GLY A 10 17.24 5.49 -8.20
C GLY A 10 16.14 4.77 -7.41
N ASP A 11 15.76 5.27 -6.23
CA ASP A 11 14.58 4.78 -5.52
C ASP A 11 13.29 5.37 -6.08
N VAL A 12 12.16 4.94 -5.53
CA VAL A 12 10.82 5.36 -5.95
C VAL A 12 10.04 5.79 -4.72
N ALA A 13 9.53 7.02 -4.74
CA ALA A 13 8.54 7.46 -3.78
C ALA A 13 7.17 6.89 -4.16
N VAL A 14 6.61 6.03 -3.31
CA VAL A 14 5.32 5.37 -3.49
C VAL A 14 4.31 5.98 -2.53
N TYR A 15 3.23 6.54 -3.08
CA TYR A 15 2.13 7.11 -2.33
C TYR A 15 0.93 6.16 -2.38
N PHE A 16 0.52 5.67 -1.23
CA PHE A 16 -0.68 4.87 -1.03
C PHE A 16 -1.81 5.80 -0.65
N ARG A 17 -2.95 5.70 -1.36
CA ARG A 17 -4.11 6.55 -1.13
C ARG A 17 -5.39 5.75 -1.07
N LEU A 18 -6.18 6.02 -0.04
CA LEU A 18 -7.58 5.58 0.08
C LEU A 18 -8.49 6.80 0.13
N PRO A 19 -9.70 6.76 -0.48
CA PRO A 19 -10.65 7.87 -0.40
C PRO A 19 -10.97 8.24 1.05
N ALA A 20 -11.03 9.54 1.38
CA ALA A 20 -11.47 10.01 2.69
C ALA A 20 -12.96 9.77 2.96
N THR A 21 -13.73 9.33 1.95
CA THR A 21 -15.15 8.98 2.07
C THR A 21 -15.40 7.65 2.77
N ILE A 22 -14.35 6.83 2.99
CA ILE A 22 -14.49 5.63 3.81
C ILE A 22 -14.74 6.04 5.27
N TRP A 23 -15.66 5.37 5.95
CA TRP A 23 -15.82 5.55 7.38
C TRP A 23 -14.68 4.82 8.08
N ALA A 24 -13.73 5.57 8.62
CA ALA A 24 -12.58 5.06 9.35
C ALA A 24 -12.09 6.11 10.35
N ASP A 25 -11.71 5.68 11.55
CA ASP A 25 -10.97 6.50 12.52
C ASP A 25 -9.45 6.36 12.33
N LYS A 26 -9.00 5.17 11.92
CA LYS A 26 -7.60 4.86 11.66
C LYS A 26 -7.46 4.00 10.42
N VAL A 27 -6.42 4.28 9.64
CA VAL A 27 -6.02 3.44 8.53
C VAL A 27 -4.53 3.15 8.62
N GLN A 28 -4.17 1.88 8.59
CA GLN A 28 -2.80 1.39 8.66
C GLN A 28 -2.43 0.76 7.32
N LEU A 29 -1.25 1.11 6.81
CA LEU A 29 -0.66 0.46 5.66
C LEU A 29 0.24 -0.69 6.16
N VAL A 30 -0.01 -1.90 5.70
CA VAL A 30 0.68 -3.12 6.17
C VAL A 30 1.29 -3.85 4.99
N GLY A 31 2.54 -4.30 5.08
CA GLY A 31 3.16 -5.02 3.98
C GLY A 31 4.61 -5.43 4.20
N ASP A 32 5.25 -5.93 3.15
CA ASP A 32 6.62 -6.45 3.22
C ASP A 32 7.62 -5.39 3.70
N PHE A 33 7.44 -4.13 3.30
CA PHE A 33 8.29 -2.99 3.66
C PHE A 33 8.30 -2.64 5.16
N ASN A 34 7.28 -3.03 5.92
CA ASN A 34 7.21 -2.82 7.37
C ASN A 34 7.12 -4.14 8.14
N GLY A 35 7.43 -5.26 7.48
CA GLY A 35 7.39 -6.58 8.09
C GLY A 35 6.00 -7.00 8.57
N TRP A 36 4.95 -6.57 7.88
CA TRP A 36 3.55 -6.86 8.21
C TRP A 36 3.08 -6.33 9.58
N SER A 37 3.75 -5.29 10.09
CA SER A 37 3.31 -4.61 11.32
C SER A 37 2.04 -3.80 11.10
N THR A 38 1.04 -4.02 11.96
CA THR A 38 -0.25 -3.29 11.93
C THR A 38 -0.18 -1.90 12.55
N GLN A 39 0.98 -1.48 13.07
CA GLN A 39 1.15 -0.20 13.77
C GLN A 39 2.30 0.66 13.21
N ALA A 40 3.17 0.07 12.37
CA ALA A 40 4.39 0.75 11.93
C ALA A 40 4.14 1.87 10.91
N THR A 41 3.04 1.82 10.15
CA THR A 41 2.80 2.75 9.04
C THR A 41 1.36 3.29 9.06
N PRO A 42 1.02 4.19 10.00
CA PRO A 42 -0.27 4.87 9.99
C PRO A 42 -0.41 5.79 8.77
N MET A 43 -1.57 5.78 8.13
CA MET A 43 -1.93 6.73 7.08
C MET A 43 -2.46 8.02 7.71
N ARG A 44 -2.19 9.15 7.05
CA ARG A 44 -2.69 10.47 7.47
C ARG A 44 -3.94 10.82 6.67
N LEU A 45 -5.02 11.20 7.37
CA LEU A 45 -6.22 11.75 6.74
C LEU A 45 -5.95 13.18 6.24
N GLY A 46 -6.10 13.41 4.95
CA GLY A 46 -6.19 14.73 4.33
C GLY A 46 -7.62 15.03 3.85
N GLU A 47 -7.79 16.13 3.10
CA GLU A 47 -9.11 16.58 2.64
C GLU A 47 -9.85 15.55 1.77
N ASN A 48 -9.11 14.85 0.90
CA ASN A 48 -9.70 13.94 -0.09
C ASN A 48 -9.29 12.49 0.10
N TYR A 49 -8.17 12.24 0.79
CA TYR A 49 -7.58 10.90 0.88
C TYR A 49 -6.89 10.68 2.23
N TRP A 50 -6.94 9.43 2.70
CA TRP A 50 -5.92 8.87 3.57
C TRP A 50 -4.64 8.65 2.75
N GLU A 51 -3.48 9.05 3.25
CA GLU A 51 -2.21 8.91 2.54
C GLU A 51 -1.08 8.35 3.42
N ALA A 52 -0.28 7.45 2.85
CA ALA A 52 1.04 7.09 3.35
C ALA A 52 2.07 7.17 2.21
N LYS A 53 3.27 7.66 2.54
CA LYS A 53 4.39 7.78 1.60
C LYS A 53 5.52 6.87 2.06
N LEU A 54 6.01 6.04 1.14
CA LEU A 54 7.18 5.19 1.33
C LEU A 54 8.24 5.48 0.27
N THR A 55 9.51 5.24 0.61
CA THR A 55 10.60 5.20 -0.38
C THR A 55 11.00 3.75 -0.54
N LEU A 56 10.86 3.19 -1.74
CA LEU A 56 11.09 1.78 -2.04
C LEU A 56 12.08 1.64 -3.20
N HIS A 57 12.79 0.52 -3.23
CA HIS A 57 13.78 0.26 -4.28
C HIS A 57 13.09 -0.04 -5.61
N ALA A 58 13.57 0.58 -6.69
CA ALA A 58 13.07 0.31 -8.03
C ALA A 58 13.35 -1.14 -8.45
N GLY A 59 12.46 -1.72 -9.24
CA GLY A 59 12.54 -3.10 -9.74
C GLY A 59 12.04 -4.17 -8.77
N GLU A 60 11.83 -3.82 -7.50
CA GLU A 60 11.36 -4.75 -6.47
C GLU A 60 9.85 -4.96 -6.49
N ARG A 61 9.43 -6.04 -5.81
CA ARG A 61 8.03 -6.38 -5.61
C ARG A 61 7.69 -6.40 -4.12
N TYR A 62 6.60 -5.75 -3.74
CA TYR A 62 6.13 -5.72 -2.36
C TYR A 62 4.65 -6.11 -2.28
N CYS A 63 4.33 -7.00 -1.36
CA CYS A 63 2.98 -7.34 -0.97
C CYS A 63 2.47 -6.34 0.08
N TYR A 64 1.18 -5.97 0.00
CA TYR A 64 0.58 -5.03 0.95
C TYR A 64 -0.92 -5.24 1.13
N ALA A 65 -1.46 -4.65 2.21
CA ALA A 65 -2.88 -4.50 2.49
C ALA A 65 -3.12 -3.23 3.33
N TYR A 66 -4.38 -2.80 3.42
CA TYR A 66 -4.83 -1.77 4.34
C TYR A 66 -5.58 -2.41 5.52
N LEU A 67 -5.39 -1.87 6.71
CA LEU A 67 -6.13 -2.25 7.92
C LEU A 67 -6.85 -1.02 8.47
N ILE A 68 -8.17 -1.07 8.44
CA ILE A 68 -9.10 -0.02 8.86
C ILE A 68 -9.56 -0.34 10.29
N ASP A 69 -9.49 0.65 11.16
CA ASP A 69 -9.94 0.60 12.56
C ASP A 69 -9.44 -0.64 13.33
N GLU A 70 -8.24 -1.12 12.96
CA GLU A 70 -7.57 -2.29 13.55
C GLU A 70 -8.31 -3.63 13.37
N VAL A 71 -9.44 -3.65 12.65
CA VAL A 71 -10.31 -4.83 12.50
C VAL A 71 -10.56 -5.23 11.04
N ASP A 72 -10.73 -4.25 10.16
CA ASP A 72 -11.20 -4.46 8.79
C ASP A 72 -10.05 -4.40 7.79
N TRP A 73 -9.79 -5.53 7.16
CA TRP A 73 -8.75 -5.63 6.13
C TRP A 73 -9.35 -5.28 4.78
N CYS A 74 -8.68 -4.36 4.07
CA CYS A 74 -9.09 -3.90 2.75
C CYS A 74 -7.90 -3.99 1.78
N THR A 75 -8.19 -4.42 0.56
CA THR A 75 -7.23 -4.49 -0.53
C THR A 75 -7.81 -3.73 -1.71
N ASP A 76 -7.88 -2.41 -1.57
CA ASP A 76 -8.33 -1.53 -2.66
C ASP A 76 -7.19 -1.38 -3.68
N SER A 77 -7.00 -2.43 -4.47
CA SER A 77 -6.31 -2.34 -5.74
C SER A 77 -7.31 -2.70 -6.82
N PRO A 78 -7.61 -1.80 -7.77
CA PRO A 78 -8.10 -2.28 -9.04
C PRO A 78 -7.09 -3.29 -9.61
N PRO A 79 -7.54 -4.29 -10.39
CA PRO A 79 -6.64 -5.11 -11.18
C PRO A 79 -5.71 -4.16 -11.92
N ILE A 80 -4.41 -4.41 -11.91
CA ILE A 80 -3.49 -3.65 -12.75
C ILE A 80 -3.80 -4.09 -14.19
N GLU A 81 -4.87 -3.55 -14.79
CA GLU A 81 -5.13 -3.63 -16.22
C GLU A 81 -4.04 -2.80 -16.90
N ARG A 82 -2.85 -3.39 -17.01
CA ARG A 82 -1.77 -2.80 -17.77
C ARG A 82 -2.20 -2.87 -19.23
N ALA A 83 -2.31 -1.72 -19.88
CA ALA A 83 -2.39 -1.68 -21.33
C ALA A 83 -1.23 -2.53 -21.90
N PHE A 84 -1.56 -3.43 -22.83
CA PHE A 84 -0.58 -4.31 -23.44
C PHE A 84 0.55 -3.47 -24.05
N GLY A 85 1.80 -3.71 -23.64
CA GLY A 85 2.97 -2.96 -24.11
C GLY A 85 3.37 -1.72 -23.28
N ALA A 86 2.65 -1.37 -22.21
CA ALA A 86 3.14 -0.35 -21.28
C ALA A 86 4.48 -0.79 -20.64
N PRO A 87 5.39 0.14 -20.28
CA PRO A 87 6.56 -0.18 -19.46
C PRO A 87 6.13 -0.58 -18.04
N PRO A 88 6.79 -1.55 -17.39
CA PRO A 88 6.46 -1.94 -16.02
C PRO A 88 6.56 -0.74 -15.07
N PRO A 89 5.73 -0.69 -14.01
CA PRO A 89 5.88 0.36 -13.02
C PRO A 89 7.27 0.27 -12.36
N PRO A 90 7.84 1.40 -11.90
CA PRO A 90 9.13 1.40 -11.20
C PRO A 90 9.18 0.45 -10.01
N VAL A 91 8.09 0.27 -9.27
CA VAL A 91 7.92 -0.71 -8.18
C VAL A 91 6.66 -1.53 -8.41
N THR A 92 6.71 -2.83 -8.20
CA THR A 92 5.52 -3.67 -8.29
C THR A 92 4.86 -3.80 -6.92
N MET A 93 3.66 -3.24 -6.77
CA MET A 93 2.84 -3.37 -5.55
C MET A 93 1.76 -4.44 -5.77
N LEU A 94 1.74 -5.45 -4.93
CA LEU A 94 0.81 -6.58 -5.03
C LEU A 94 -0.15 -6.57 -3.84
N PRO A 95 -1.47 -6.39 -4.04
CA PRO A 95 -2.42 -6.63 -2.97
C PRO A 95 -2.40 -8.12 -2.60
N VAL A 96 -2.50 -8.43 -1.32
CA VAL A 96 -2.75 -9.81 -0.85
C VAL A 96 -4.24 -10.04 -0.64
N ASP A 97 -4.70 -11.28 -0.56
CA ASP A 97 -6.05 -11.54 -0.07
C ASP A 97 -6.16 -11.30 1.45
N ILE A 98 -7.38 -11.08 1.94
CA ILE A 98 -7.64 -10.79 3.37
C ILE A 98 -7.12 -11.92 4.29
N PRO A 99 -7.38 -13.22 4.02
CA PRO A 99 -6.82 -14.30 4.83
C PRO A 99 -5.29 -14.27 4.92
N GLN A 100 -4.61 -14.05 3.79
CA GLN A 100 -3.16 -13.97 3.72
C GLN A 100 -2.63 -12.78 4.51
N ALA A 101 -3.28 -11.61 4.41
CA ALA A 101 -2.89 -10.42 5.15
C ALA A 101 -2.89 -10.67 6.67
N ARG A 102 -3.99 -11.25 7.18
CA ARG A 102 -4.15 -11.61 8.59
C ARG A 102 -3.09 -12.59 9.06
N ASN A 103 -2.86 -13.66 8.30
CA ASN A 103 -1.89 -14.68 8.66
C ASN A 103 -0.46 -14.13 8.73
N ARG A 104 -0.07 -13.25 7.79
CA ARG A 104 1.26 -12.63 7.78
C ARG A 104 1.48 -11.66 8.94
N ALA A 105 0.45 -10.91 9.33
CA ALA A 105 0.50 -10.01 10.47
C ALA A 105 0.59 -10.76 11.82
N MET A 106 -0.02 -11.95 11.93
CA MET A 106 0.03 -12.77 13.16
C MET A 106 1.33 -13.57 13.31
N ALA A 107 2.08 -13.81 12.24
CA ALA A 107 3.31 -14.60 12.25
C ALA A 107 4.56 -13.81 12.72
N ARG A 108 4.37 -12.64 13.34
CA ARG A 108 5.39 -11.66 13.73
C ARG A 108 5.28 -11.34 15.20
#